data_AF-A0A9D0HEU1-F1
#
_entry.id   AF-A0A9D0HEU1-F1
#
_cell.length_a   1.000
_cell.length_b   1.000
_cell.length_c   1.000
_cell.angle_alpha   90.00
_cell.angle_beta   90.00
_cell.angle_gamma   90.00
#
_symmetry.space_group_name_H-M   'P 1'
#
loop_
_entity.id
_entity.type
_entity.pdbx_description
1 polymer ?
#
loop_
_entity_poly.entity_id
_entity_poly.type
_entity_poly.pdbx_seq_one_letter_code
_entity_poly.pdbx_strand_id
1 'polypeptide(L)'
;RYIKAWRDFFLDIDVAVPKDNRDAIDEFRALVTPDWPYWRLLRELRDNTQFPETKKEEAARADRNSVLSQVRRRIGRKLDQKTRTPGMARLLTSLGVGGKQYQDPVPRAFESMVAFAFPSPPKEGEAPPPSGLSEYISNMEQLTAEMTVIEEGPRAVDTENATKMFEKAVSDAEKMTLSLDGTGQELMRPLLMNPLRQSYKAMVRSAGGAASGLWEVMVWPAYRDTIRNRYPFNAASKRDASFEDAVAFFQPKEGILWSFYGEYLDSYHMQQGHKFIPMPSLRGRNKAATRYTPFRPNMYNCLERAHEISDALFAQGDPGVVFRINLTTVSPIVSDIVFELDGQKRVYRNEKEFWHTFKWPGEESPLAGARLRIEGAGGLNEEIVREGPWGLWRLIDSGRHTATKDNDRTFVVEWQFAAPPVTVRMQIKPTRANHPFPRNFFRDTNCPASIGDSFGPG
;
A
#
# COMPACT_ATOMS: atom_id res chain seq x y z
N ARG A 1 -45.52 2.85 -1.85
CA ARG A 1 -45.36 2.85 -0.37
C ARG A 1 -44.76 1.54 0.11
N TYR A 2 -45.35 0.39 -0.22
CA TYR A 2 -44.82 -0.94 0.16
C TYR A 2 -43.37 -1.19 -0.30
N ILE A 3 -43.06 -1.01 -1.59
CA ILE A 3 -41.69 -1.11 -2.13
C ILE A 3 -40.71 -0.19 -1.40
N LYS A 4 -41.14 1.04 -1.09
CA LYS A 4 -40.30 2.02 -0.40
C LYS A 4 -39.95 1.54 1.01
N ALA A 5 -40.91 1.01 1.76
CA ALA A 5 -40.65 0.50 3.11
C ALA A 5 -39.62 -0.63 3.12
N TRP A 6 -39.69 -1.55 2.16
CA TRP A 6 -38.68 -2.60 1.98
C TRP A 6 -37.31 -2.05 1.59
N ARG A 7 -37.26 -1.07 0.68
CA ARG A 7 -35.99 -0.40 0.32
C ARG A 7 -35.37 0.31 1.52
N ASP A 8 -36.16 1.10 2.26
CA ASP A 8 -35.72 1.83 3.45
C ASP A 8 -35.20 0.82 4.52
N PHE A 9 -35.87 -0.32 4.71
CA PHE A 9 -35.42 -1.39 5.61
C PHE A 9 -34.06 -1.98 5.19
N PHE A 10 -33.88 -2.35 3.92
CA PHE A 10 -32.60 -2.92 3.45
C PHE A 10 -31.45 -1.93 3.50
N LEU A 11 -31.72 -0.63 3.29
CA LEU A 11 -30.70 0.42 3.38
C LEU A 11 -30.26 0.73 4.82
N ASP A 12 -31.06 0.36 5.83
CA ASP A 12 -30.75 0.54 7.25
C ASP A 12 -29.97 -0.65 7.84
N ILE A 13 -29.86 -1.76 7.09
CA ILE A 13 -29.06 -2.92 7.49
C ILE A 13 -27.59 -2.65 7.19
N ASP A 14 -26.75 -2.75 8.21
CA ASP A 14 -25.30 -2.76 8.07
C ASP A 14 -24.69 -3.84 8.97
N VAL A 15 -23.42 -4.14 8.75
CA VAL A 15 -22.67 -5.08 9.57
C VAL A 15 -21.75 -4.31 10.53
N ALA A 16 -21.54 -4.86 11.72
CA ALA A 16 -20.70 -4.24 12.74
C ALA A 16 -19.26 -4.13 12.24
N VAL A 17 -18.61 -2.97 12.45
CA VAL A 17 -17.22 -2.78 12.05
C VAL A 17 -16.29 -3.55 13.00
N PRO A 18 -15.56 -4.57 12.54
CA PRO A 18 -14.65 -5.34 13.38
C PRO A 18 -13.46 -4.49 13.80
N LYS A 19 -13.01 -4.65 15.05
CA LYS A 19 -11.86 -3.88 15.56
C LYS A 19 -10.56 -4.49 15.08
N ASP A 20 -10.45 -5.80 15.11
CA ASP A 20 -9.25 -6.54 14.74
C ASP A 20 -9.60 -7.79 13.93
N ASN A 21 -8.58 -8.54 13.52
CA ASN A 21 -8.75 -9.75 12.74
C ASN A 21 -9.62 -10.82 13.45
N ARG A 22 -9.60 -10.90 14.79
CA ARG A 22 -10.43 -11.87 15.54
C ARG A 22 -11.91 -11.50 15.43
N ASP A 23 -12.24 -10.24 15.69
CA ASP A 23 -13.61 -9.73 15.54
C ASP A 23 -14.11 -9.97 14.11
N ALA A 24 -13.24 -9.79 13.10
CA ALA A 24 -13.58 -9.99 11.69
C ALA A 24 -13.81 -11.48 11.33
N ILE A 25 -13.01 -12.39 11.90
CA ILE A 25 -13.23 -13.85 11.79
C ILE A 25 -14.57 -14.24 12.41
N ASP A 26 -14.88 -13.70 13.59
CA ASP A 26 -16.13 -14.00 14.29
C ASP A 26 -17.36 -13.48 13.53
N GLU A 27 -17.25 -12.30 12.91
CA GLU A 27 -18.27 -11.75 12.01
C GLU A 27 -18.50 -12.67 10.80
N PHE A 28 -17.44 -13.09 10.10
CA PHE A 28 -17.58 -14.01 8.96
C PHE A 28 -18.17 -15.35 9.39
N ARG A 29 -17.73 -15.92 10.53
CA ARG A 29 -18.32 -17.13 11.11
C ARG A 29 -19.82 -16.97 11.33
N ALA A 30 -20.26 -15.84 11.87
CA ALA A 30 -21.69 -15.57 12.06
C ALA A 30 -22.47 -15.48 10.74
N LEU A 31 -21.87 -14.95 9.67
CA LEU A 31 -22.48 -14.85 8.35
C LEU A 31 -22.56 -16.19 7.61
N VAL A 32 -21.56 -17.08 7.79
CA VAL A 32 -21.47 -18.37 7.08
C VAL A 32 -22.02 -19.56 7.87
N THR A 33 -22.36 -19.38 9.15
CA THR A 33 -22.98 -20.46 9.95
C THR A 33 -24.47 -20.61 9.61
N PRO A 34 -24.95 -21.81 9.23
CA PRO A 34 -26.39 -22.07 9.03
C PRO A 34 -27.19 -21.85 10.32
N ASP A 35 -28.40 -21.28 10.31
CA ASP A 35 -29.23 -20.78 9.19
C ASP A 35 -28.80 -19.35 8.75
N TRP A 36 -28.15 -19.23 7.59
CA TRP A 36 -27.38 -18.06 7.17
C TRP A 36 -28.18 -16.74 7.29
N PRO A 37 -27.65 -15.67 7.93
CA PRO A 37 -28.37 -14.41 8.12
C PRO A 37 -28.92 -13.79 6.83
N TYR A 38 -28.13 -13.77 5.75
CA TYR A 38 -28.56 -13.22 4.46
C TYR A 38 -29.60 -14.10 3.77
N TRP A 39 -29.53 -15.42 3.96
CA TRP A 39 -30.55 -16.32 3.46
C TRP A 39 -31.89 -16.07 4.16
N ARG A 40 -31.89 -15.95 5.50
CA ARG A 40 -33.09 -15.62 6.28
C ARG A 40 -33.68 -14.28 5.84
N LEU A 41 -32.84 -13.25 5.68
CA LEU A 41 -33.28 -11.93 5.20
C LEU A 41 -33.96 -11.99 3.83
N LEU A 42 -33.35 -12.71 2.87
CA LEU A 42 -33.90 -12.85 1.52
C LEU A 42 -35.13 -13.78 1.48
N ARG A 43 -35.23 -14.75 2.40
CA ARG A 43 -36.42 -15.57 2.58
C ARG A 43 -37.61 -14.72 3.02
N GLU A 44 -37.42 -13.88 4.04
CA GLU A 44 -38.47 -12.97 4.51
C GLU A 44 -38.89 -11.99 3.40
N LEU A 45 -37.94 -11.48 2.60
CA LEU A 45 -38.24 -10.66 1.43
C LEU A 45 -39.09 -11.44 0.42
N ARG A 46 -38.71 -12.68 0.09
CA ARG A 46 -39.45 -13.54 -0.86
C ARG A 46 -40.88 -13.75 -0.39
N ASP A 47 -41.06 -14.21 0.84
CA ASP A 47 -42.36 -14.62 1.37
C ASP A 47 -43.34 -13.43 1.47
N ASN A 48 -42.83 -12.20 1.50
CA ASN A 48 -43.61 -10.96 1.57
C ASN A 48 -43.68 -10.18 0.25
N THR A 49 -42.98 -10.57 -0.82
CA THR A 49 -42.97 -9.82 -2.09
C THR A 49 -43.31 -10.66 -3.31
N GLN A 50 -43.08 -11.97 -3.27
CA GLN A 50 -43.26 -12.89 -4.40
C GLN A 50 -44.60 -13.62 -4.29
N PHE A 51 -45.68 -12.89 -4.58
CA PHE A 51 -47.03 -13.45 -4.54
C PHE A 51 -47.32 -14.28 -5.80
N PRO A 52 -48.04 -15.41 -5.70
CA PRO A 52 -48.52 -16.13 -6.88
C PRO A 52 -49.49 -15.24 -7.69
N GLU A 53 -49.38 -15.22 -9.04
CA GLU A 53 -50.41 -14.60 -9.91
C GLU A 53 -51.78 -15.19 -9.49
N THR A 54 -52.73 -14.34 -9.10
CA THR A 54 -53.98 -14.82 -8.51
C THR A 54 -54.77 -15.66 -9.51
N LYS A 55 -55.36 -16.79 -9.07
CA LYS A 55 -56.25 -17.66 -9.87
C LYS A 55 -57.42 -16.92 -10.57
N LYS A 56 -57.74 -15.70 -10.13
CA LYS A 56 -58.72 -14.81 -10.80
C LYS A 56 -58.25 -14.37 -12.20
N GLU A 57 -56.95 -14.27 -12.43
CA GLU A 57 -56.37 -13.90 -13.72
C GLU A 57 -56.31 -15.07 -14.70
N GLU A 58 -56.10 -16.31 -14.23
CA GLU A 58 -56.27 -17.52 -15.05
C GLU A 58 -57.73 -17.70 -15.49
N ALA A 59 -58.68 -17.50 -14.58
CA ALA A 59 -60.11 -17.55 -14.90
C ALA A 59 -60.50 -16.47 -15.93
N ALA A 60 -59.98 -15.24 -15.78
CA ALA A 60 -60.20 -14.16 -16.73
C ALA A 60 -59.50 -14.39 -18.10
N ARG A 61 -58.32 -15.03 -18.11
CA ARG A 61 -57.60 -15.44 -19.34
C ARG A 61 -58.34 -16.57 -20.06
N ALA A 62 -58.85 -17.57 -19.33
CA ALA A 62 -59.63 -18.68 -19.87
C ALA A 62 -60.96 -18.20 -20.48
N ASP A 63 -61.65 -17.28 -19.81
CA ASP A 63 -62.92 -16.72 -20.29
C ASP A 63 -62.73 -15.83 -21.54
N ARG A 64 -61.68 -14.98 -21.56
CA ARG A 64 -61.31 -14.20 -22.76
C ARG A 64 -60.93 -15.08 -23.95
N ASN A 65 -60.16 -16.15 -23.72
CA ASN A 65 -59.77 -17.08 -24.78
C ASN A 65 -60.96 -17.90 -25.30
N SER A 66 -61.91 -18.26 -24.43
CA SER A 66 -63.18 -18.89 -24.79
C SER A 66 -64.01 -17.99 -25.71
N VAL A 67 -64.21 -16.72 -25.34
CA VAL A 67 -64.96 -15.75 -26.15
C VAL A 67 -64.26 -15.48 -27.50
N LEU A 68 -62.93 -15.34 -27.51
CA LEU A 68 -62.14 -15.19 -28.74
C LEU A 68 -62.29 -16.39 -29.67
N SER A 69 -62.29 -17.62 -29.12
CA SER A 69 -62.49 -18.83 -29.91
C SER A 69 -63.91 -18.91 -30.50
N GLN A 70 -64.94 -18.49 -29.74
CA GLN A 70 -66.32 -18.45 -30.21
C GLN A 70 -66.54 -17.40 -31.31
N VAL A 71 -65.93 -16.23 -31.19
CA VAL A 71 -65.97 -15.18 -32.21
C VAL A 71 -65.23 -15.65 -33.48
N ARG A 72 -64.06 -16.28 -33.34
CA ARG A 72 -63.32 -16.85 -34.47
C ARG A 72 -64.08 -17.98 -35.17
N ARG A 73 -64.84 -18.79 -34.41
CA ARG A 73 -65.70 -19.85 -34.95
C ARG A 73 -66.97 -19.32 -35.64
N ARG A 74 -67.54 -18.21 -35.16
CA ARG A 74 -68.69 -17.54 -35.81
C ARG A 74 -68.28 -16.78 -37.08
N ILE A 75 -67.09 -16.16 -37.08
CA ILE A 75 -66.56 -15.44 -38.25
C ILE A 75 -66.02 -16.42 -39.30
N GLY A 76 -65.37 -17.51 -38.89
CA GLY A 76 -64.86 -18.55 -39.79
C GLY A 76 -65.96 -19.32 -40.55
N ARG A 77 -67.22 -19.29 -40.10
CA ARG A 77 -68.36 -19.87 -40.82
C ARG A 77 -68.99 -18.95 -41.87
N LYS A 78 -68.54 -17.68 -41.99
CA LYS A 78 -69.10 -16.71 -42.96
C LYS A 78 -68.07 -16.12 -43.91
N LEU A 79 -66.83 -16.60 -43.92
CA LEU A 79 -65.75 -15.99 -44.71
C LEU A 79 -65.07 -17.01 -45.63
N ASP A 80 -65.86 -17.58 -46.52
CA ASP A 80 -65.37 -18.28 -47.71
C ASP A 80 -65.89 -17.54 -48.95
N GLN A 81 -65.50 -16.27 -49.11
CA GLN A 81 -65.43 -15.57 -50.40
C GLN A 81 -64.83 -14.16 -50.25
N LYS A 82 -63.68 -13.98 -50.93
CA LYS A 82 -63.09 -12.75 -51.47
C LYS A 82 -62.84 -11.53 -50.56
N THR A 83 -61.62 -10.99 -50.74
CA THR A 83 -61.05 -9.69 -50.34
C THR A 83 -60.41 -9.58 -48.94
N ARG A 84 -59.08 -9.44 -48.95
CA ARG A 84 -58.23 -8.98 -47.84
C ARG A 84 -58.34 -7.46 -47.76
N THR A 85 -58.98 -6.93 -46.72
CA THR A 85 -59.08 -5.48 -46.46
C THR A 85 -58.26 -5.09 -45.22
N PRO A 86 -57.48 -3.98 -45.24
CA PRO A 86 -56.63 -3.54 -44.11
C PRO A 86 -57.38 -3.10 -42.83
N GLY A 87 -58.72 -3.07 -42.85
CA GLY A 87 -59.55 -2.62 -41.73
C GLY A 87 -59.61 -3.58 -40.53
N MET A 88 -59.28 -4.86 -40.72
CA MET A 88 -59.33 -5.89 -39.66
C MET A 88 -58.31 -5.64 -38.52
N ALA A 89 -57.12 -5.16 -38.86
CA ALA A 89 -56.09 -4.85 -37.86
C ALA A 89 -56.53 -3.70 -36.94
N ARG A 90 -57.13 -2.64 -37.52
CA ARG A 90 -57.68 -1.50 -36.78
C ARG A 90 -58.89 -1.86 -35.94
N LEU A 91 -59.75 -2.77 -36.41
CA LEU A 91 -60.90 -3.25 -35.65
C LEU A 91 -60.47 -4.03 -34.40
N LEU A 92 -59.45 -4.91 -34.54
CA LEU A 92 -58.83 -5.64 -33.42
C LEU A 92 -58.14 -4.71 -32.42
N THR A 93 -57.55 -3.59 -32.87
CA THR A 93 -56.98 -2.58 -31.98
C THR A 93 -58.08 -1.79 -31.25
N SER A 94 -59.19 -1.48 -31.92
CA SER A 94 -60.33 -0.74 -31.35
C SER A 94 -61.17 -1.56 -30.35
N LEU A 95 -61.09 -2.89 -30.42
CA LEU A 95 -61.74 -3.83 -29.49
C LEU A 95 -60.91 -4.11 -28.22
N GLY A 96 -59.81 -3.37 -28.00
CA GLY A 96 -59.01 -3.49 -26.77
C GLY A 96 -58.19 -4.78 -26.67
N VAL A 97 -57.82 -5.41 -27.79
CA VAL A 97 -56.99 -6.64 -27.82
C VAL A 97 -55.50 -6.36 -27.52
N GLY A 98 -55.13 -5.11 -27.22
CA GLY A 98 -53.84 -4.75 -26.64
C GLY A 98 -53.91 -4.65 -25.11
N GLY A 99 -54.31 -5.72 -24.43
CA GLY A 99 -54.30 -5.75 -22.97
C GLY A 99 -52.86 -5.71 -22.46
N LYS A 100 -52.37 -4.54 -22.02
CA LYS A 100 -51.18 -4.49 -21.15
C LYS A 100 -51.51 -5.37 -19.94
N GLN A 101 -50.82 -6.50 -19.80
CA GLN A 101 -50.86 -7.32 -18.59
C GLN A 101 -50.61 -6.38 -17.39
N TYR A 102 -51.57 -6.28 -16.48
CA TYR A 102 -51.35 -5.65 -15.20
C TYR A 102 -50.41 -6.58 -14.43
N GLN A 103 -49.13 -6.24 -14.39
CA GLN A 103 -48.13 -6.93 -13.57
C GLN A 103 -47.98 -6.15 -12.27
N ASP A 104 -48.09 -6.84 -11.14
CA ASP A 104 -47.83 -6.23 -9.83
C ASP A 104 -46.39 -5.71 -9.80
N PRO A 105 -46.15 -4.42 -9.50
CA PRO A 105 -44.80 -3.87 -9.45
C PRO A 105 -43.97 -4.41 -8.28
N VAL A 106 -44.59 -5.00 -7.25
CA VAL A 106 -43.91 -5.47 -6.03
C VAL A 106 -43.02 -6.70 -6.32
N PRO A 107 -43.51 -7.83 -6.87
CA PRO A 107 -42.65 -8.98 -7.20
C PRO A 107 -41.45 -8.58 -8.06
N ARG A 108 -41.71 -7.80 -9.12
CA ARG A 108 -40.70 -7.36 -10.09
C ARG A 108 -39.60 -6.49 -9.48
N ALA A 109 -39.93 -5.68 -8.46
CA ALA A 109 -38.95 -4.78 -7.84
C ALA A 109 -37.87 -5.52 -7.03
N PHE A 110 -38.13 -6.77 -6.63
CA PHE A 110 -37.24 -7.56 -5.77
C PHE A 110 -36.87 -8.93 -6.38
N GLU A 111 -37.36 -9.23 -7.58
CA GLU A 111 -37.20 -10.53 -8.25
C GLU A 111 -35.73 -10.96 -8.34
N SER A 112 -34.83 -10.07 -8.76
CA SER A 112 -33.40 -10.42 -8.87
C SER A 112 -32.74 -10.64 -7.52
N MET A 113 -33.16 -9.94 -6.46
CA MET A 113 -32.64 -10.17 -5.10
C MET A 113 -33.12 -11.51 -4.54
N VAL A 114 -34.37 -11.88 -4.81
CA VAL A 114 -34.88 -13.20 -4.42
C VAL A 114 -34.16 -14.29 -5.20
N ALA A 115 -34.03 -14.13 -6.52
CA ALA A 115 -33.34 -15.08 -7.39
C ALA A 115 -31.86 -15.28 -7.00
N PHE A 116 -31.23 -14.26 -6.40
CA PHE A 116 -29.85 -14.34 -5.90
C PHE A 116 -29.67 -15.43 -4.83
N ALA A 117 -30.67 -15.65 -3.95
CA ALA A 117 -30.64 -16.72 -2.94
C ALA A 117 -31.46 -17.95 -3.34
N PHE A 118 -32.52 -17.75 -4.13
CA PHE A 118 -33.49 -18.77 -4.54
C PHE A 118 -33.60 -18.79 -6.06
N PRO A 119 -32.60 -19.34 -6.78
CA PRO A 119 -32.67 -19.43 -8.23
C PRO A 119 -33.86 -20.32 -8.65
N SER A 120 -34.43 -20.02 -9.81
CA SER A 120 -35.51 -20.83 -10.38
C SER A 120 -35.07 -22.30 -10.50
N PRO A 121 -35.95 -23.26 -10.23
CA PRO A 121 -35.62 -24.68 -10.35
C PRO A 121 -35.16 -24.98 -11.79
N PRO A 122 -34.14 -25.82 -11.94
CA PRO A 122 -33.61 -26.18 -13.25
C PRO A 122 -34.67 -26.95 -14.07
N LYS A 123 -34.44 -27.09 -15.37
CA LYS A 123 -35.28 -27.94 -16.21
C LYS A 123 -35.18 -29.40 -15.73
N GLU A 124 -36.25 -30.17 -15.94
CA GLU A 124 -36.35 -31.55 -15.49
C GLU A 124 -35.13 -32.37 -15.96
N GLY A 125 -34.32 -32.86 -15.01
CA GLY A 125 -33.09 -33.63 -15.27
C GLY A 125 -31.76 -32.88 -15.05
N GLU A 126 -31.78 -31.58 -14.75
CA GLU A 126 -30.58 -30.79 -14.45
C GLU A 126 -30.42 -30.59 -12.92
N ALA A 127 -29.17 -30.53 -12.44
CA ALA A 127 -28.88 -30.21 -11.04
C ALA A 127 -29.21 -28.72 -10.73
N PRO A 128 -29.69 -28.38 -9.53
CA PRO A 128 -29.95 -26.98 -9.17
C PRO A 128 -28.67 -26.16 -9.29
N PRO A 129 -28.68 -25.01 -9.99
CA PRO A 129 -27.51 -24.16 -10.06
C PRO A 129 -27.19 -23.60 -8.66
N PRO A 130 -25.90 -23.44 -8.29
CA PRO A 130 -25.54 -22.73 -7.07
C PRO A 130 -26.11 -21.31 -7.13
N SER A 131 -26.67 -20.85 -6.01
CA SER A 131 -27.18 -19.48 -5.91
C SER A 131 -26.02 -18.50 -5.76
N GLY A 132 -26.20 -17.25 -6.20
CA GLY A 132 -25.19 -16.21 -5.97
C GLY A 132 -24.86 -16.04 -4.48
N LEU A 133 -25.84 -16.26 -3.61
CA LEU A 133 -25.63 -16.28 -2.17
C LEU A 133 -24.72 -17.43 -1.73
N SER A 134 -24.91 -18.65 -2.25
CA SER A 134 -24.07 -19.80 -1.90
C SER A 134 -22.60 -19.62 -2.33
N GLU A 135 -22.37 -18.99 -3.48
CA GLU A 135 -21.02 -18.67 -3.96
C GLU A 135 -20.38 -17.57 -3.08
N TYR A 136 -21.15 -16.54 -2.71
CA TYR A 136 -20.68 -15.50 -1.78
C TYR A 136 -20.28 -16.07 -0.41
N ILE A 137 -21.09 -16.98 0.14
CA ILE A 137 -20.81 -17.65 1.41
C ILE A 137 -19.55 -18.51 1.29
N SER A 138 -19.38 -19.25 0.20
CA SER A 138 -18.16 -20.05 -0.02
C SER A 138 -16.89 -19.18 -0.05
N ASN A 139 -16.95 -17.98 -0.66
CA ASN A 139 -15.84 -17.04 -0.61
C ASN A 139 -15.53 -16.58 0.83
N MET A 140 -16.55 -16.33 1.65
CA MET A 140 -16.38 -15.97 3.06
C MET A 140 -15.83 -17.10 3.92
N GLU A 141 -16.23 -18.36 3.67
CA GLU A 141 -15.70 -19.53 4.38
C GLU A 141 -14.20 -19.69 4.10
N GLN A 142 -13.80 -19.57 2.83
CA GLN A 142 -12.40 -19.62 2.42
C GLN A 142 -11.59 -18.49 3.08
N LEU A 143 -12.12 -17.26 3.09
CA LEU A 143 -11.49 -16.13 3.77
C LEU A 143 -11.37 -16.35 5.28
N THR A 144 -12.41 -16.92 5.92
CA THR A 144 -12.39 -17.20 7.36
C THR A 144 -11.26 -18.17 7.71
N ALA A 145 -11.08 -19.22 6.92
CA ALA A 145 -10.00 -20.19 7.11
C ALA A 145 -8.62 -19.52 7.00
N GLU A 146 -8.40 -18.74 5.94
CA GLU A 146 -7.13 -18.04 5.73
C GLU A 146 -6.84 -16.98 6.81
N MET A 147 -7.85 -16.19 7.20
CA MET A 147 -7.71 -15.22 8.28
C MET A 147 -7.40 -15.88 9.62
N THR A 148 -7.93 -17.08 9.87
CA THR A 148 -7.61 -17.87 11.07
C THR A 148 -6.15 -18.32 11.06
N VAL A 149 -5.62 -18.72 9.90
CA VAL A 149 -4.18 -19.05 9.75
C VAL A 149 -3.30 -17.84 10.08
N ILE A 150 -3.68 -16.65 9.62
CA ILE A 150 -2.97 -15.40 9.92
C ILE A 150 -3.05 -15.08 11.42
N GLU A 151 -4.21 -15.28 12.03
CA GLU A 151 -4.43 -14.99 13.46
C GLU A 151 -3.65 -15.91 14.39
N GLU A 152 -3.61 -17.20 14.07
CA GLU A 152 -2.96 -18.23 14.88
C GLU A 152 -1.48 -18.38 14.56
N GLY A 153 -1.03 -17.86 13.41
CA GLY A 153 0.36 -17.92 12.98
C GLY A 153 1.29 -16.95 13.73
N PRO A 154 2.59 -16.96 13.39
CA PRO A 154 3.57 -16.03 13.96
C PRO A 154 3.16 -14.56 13.71
N ARG A 155 3.69 -13.61 14.49
CA ARG A 155 3.34 -12.16 14.49
C ARG A 155 3.64 -11.40 13.17
N ALA A 156 3.84 -12.13 12.07
CA ALA A 156 4.46 -11.75 10.82
C ALA A 156 3.95 -12.56 9.63
N VAL A 157 2.78 -13.20 9.76
CA VAL A 157 2.26 -14.04 8.67
C VAL A 157 2.13 -13.19 7.40
N ASP A 158 2.65 -13.74 6.30
CA ASP A 158 2.44 -13.19 4.98
C ASP A 158 0.93 -13.14 4.67
N THR A 159 0.44 -11.94 4.39
CA THR A 159 -0.97 -11.71 4.06
C THR A 159 -1.20 -11.65 2.55
N GLU A 160 -0.21 -11.97 1.71
CA GLU A 160 -0.32 -11.93 0.26
C GLU A 160 -1.46 -12.83 -0.23
N ASN A 161 -1.52 -14.07 0.25
CA ASN A 161 -2.56 -15.01 -0.13
C ASN A 161 -3.96 -14.51 0.29
N ALA A 162 -4.13 -14.12 1.56
CA ALA A 162 -5.37 -13.51 2.03
C ALA A 162 -5.76 -12.27 1.22
N THR A 163 -4.80 -11.41 0.86
CA THR A 163 -5.04 -10.23 0.04
C THR A 163 -5.58 -10.61 -1.34
N LYS A 164 -4.97 -11.59 -2.01
CA LYS A 164 -5.47 -12.11 -3.30
C LYS A 164 -6.88 -12.71 -3.17
N MET A 165 -7.15 -13.42 -2.08
CA MET A 165 -8.48 -13.97 -1.81
C MET A 165 -9.53 -12.87 -1.58
N PHE A 166 -9.18 -11.81 -0.84
CA PHE A 166 -10.05 -10.64 -0.66
C PHE A 166 -10.31 -9.90 -1.97
N GLU A 167 -9.28 -9.70 -2.80
CA GLU A 167 -9.41 -9.09 -4.13
C GLU A 167 -10.35 -9.91 -5.03
N LYS A 168 -10.18 -11.24 -5.04
CA LYS A 168 -11.07 -12.16 -5.76
C LYS A 168 -12.51 -12.06 -5.22
N ALA A 169 -12.70 -12.15 -3.91
CA ALA A 169 -14.03 -12.08 -3.29
C ALA A 169 -14.73 -10.75 -3.58
N VAL A 170 -13.99 -9.63 -3.57
CA VAL A 170 -14.49 -8.30 -3.97
C VAL A 170 -14.88 -8.28 -5.43
N SER A 171 -14.05 -8.81 -6.32
CA SER A 171 -14.33 -8.89 -7.76
C SER A 171 -15.57 -9.73 -8.05
N ASP A 172 -15.71 -10.87 -7.39
CA ASP A 172 -16.85 -11.77 -7.55
C ASP A 172 -18.13 -11.16 -6.97
N ALA A 173 -18.07 -10.52 -5.80
CA ALA A 173 -19.18 -9.77 -5.24
C ALA A 173 -19.63 -8.59 -6.13
N GLU A 174 -18.70 -7.91 -6.80
CA GLU A 174 -19.04 -6.87 -7.78
C GLU A 174 -19.74 -7.46 -9.02
N LYS A 175 -19.28 -8.60 -9.55
CA LYS A 175 -19.97 -9.30 -10.65
C LYS A 175 -21.37 -9.76 -10.26
N MET A 176 -21.51 -10.35 -9.06
CA MET A 176 -22.79 -10.74 -8.47
C MET A 176 -23.73 -9.56 -8.30
N THR A 177 -23.21 -8.40 -7.89
CA THR A 177 -24.01 -7.18 -7.79
C THR A 177 -24.47 -6.72 -9.17
N LEU A 178 -23.57 -6.70 -10.16
CA LEU A 178 -23.86 -6.26 -11.53
C LEU A 178 -24.86 -7.15 -12.27
N SER A 179 -25.04 -8.42 -11.87
CA SER A 179 -26.06 -9.30 -12.44
C SER A 179 -27.47 -9.01 -11.93
N LEU A 180 -27.62 -8.20 -10.86
CA LEU A 180 -28.90 -7.75 -10.33
C LEU A 180 -29.48 -6.57 -11.12
N ASP A 181 -30.78 -6.35 -10.96
CA ASP A 181 -31.45 -5.15 -11.47
C ASP A 181 -31.03 -3.88 -10.70
N GLY A 182 -31.51 -2.71 -11.11
CA GLY A 182 -31.13 -1.44 -10.48
C GLY A 182 -31.46 -1.37 -8.97
N THR A 183 -32.56 -2.00 -8.54
CA THR A 183 -32.94 -2.07 -7.12
C THR A 183 -31.99 -2.99 -6.36
N GLY A 184 -31.73 -4.19 -6.90
CA GLY A 184 -30.81 -5.15 -6.29
C GLY A 184 -29.38 -4.61 -6.20
N GLN A 185 -28.89 -3.90 -7.23
CA GLN A 185 -27.60 -3.23 -7.19
C GLN A 185 -27.50 -2.19 -6.07
N GLU A 186 -28.56 -1.44 -5.81
CA GLU A 186 -28.59 -0.43 -4.76
C GLU A 186 -28.59 -1.07 -3.36
N LEU A 187 -29.43 -2.09 -3.16
CA LEU A 187 -29.68 -2.69 -1.85
C LEU A 187 -28.64 -3.75 -1.46
N MET A 188 -28.22 -4.61 -2.39
CA MET A 188 -27.31 -5.73 -2.09
C MET A 188 -25.84 -5.31 -2.07
N ARG A 189 -25.45 -4.28 -2.82
CA ARG A 189 -24.05 -3.85 -2.88
C ARG A 189 -23.44 -3.57 -1.51
N PRO A 190 -24.04 -2.77 -0.60
CA PRO A 190 -23.46 -2.57 0.72
C PRO A 190 -23.38 -3.88 1.52
N LEU A 191 -24.43 -4.71 1.49
CA LEU A 191 -24.47 -6.01 2.19
C LEU A 191 -23.37 -6.97 1.72
N LEU A 192 -23.06 -6.98 0.42
CA LEU A 192 -22.02 -7.85 -0.15
C LEU A 192 -20.61 -7.25 0.00
N MET A 193 -20.46 -5.93 -0.08
CA MET A 193 -19.16 -5.27 -0.11
C MET A 193 -18.62 -4.85 1.26
N ASN A 194 -19.49 -4.46 2.19
CA ASN A 194 -19.07 -3.94 3.48
C ASN A 194 -18.31 -4.98 4.32
N PRO A 195 -18.82 -6.22 4.52
CA PRO A 195 -18.10 -7.23 5.30
C PRO A 195 -16.70 -7.50 4.75
N LEU A 196 -16.59 -7.67 3.42
CA LEU A 196 -15.29 -7.91 2.76
C LEU A 196 -14.29 -6.78 3.00
N ARG A 197 -14.72 -5.52 2.86
CA ARG A 197 -13.84 -4.35 3.04
C ARG A 197 -13.46 -4.12 4.49
N GLN A 198 -14.42 -4.31 5.40
CA GLN A 198 -14.23 -4.08 6.82
C GLN A 198 -13.31 -5.14 7.44
N SER A 199 -13.51 -6.41 7.12
CA SER A 199 -12.64 -7.51 7.56
C SER A 199 -11.23 -7.40 7.03
N TYR A 200 -11.05 -7.04 5.75
CA TYR A 200 -9.72 -6.80 5.18
C TYR A 200 -8.97 -5.72 5.96
N LYS A 201 -9.65 -4.61 6.30
CA LYS A 201 -9.07 -3.51 7.06
C LYS A 201 -8.64 -3.95 8.46
N ALA A 202 -9.45 -4.77 9.13
CA ALA A 202 -9.19 -5.25 10.48
C ALA A 202 -8.01 -6.25 10.51
N MET A 203 -7.95 -7.18 9.54
CA MET A 203 -6.83 -8.09 9.33
C MET A 203 -5.49 -7.36 9.17
N VAL A 204 -5.45 -6.41 8.23
CA VAL A 204 -4.27 -5.60 7.93
C VAL A 204 -3.83 -4.76 9.15
N ARG A 205 -4.79 -4.25 9.93
CA ARG A 205 -4.49 -3.51 11.16
C ARG A 205 -3.80 -4.38 12.19
N SER A 206 -4.30 -5.61 12.41
CA SER A 206 -3.66 -6.58 13.31
C SER A 206 -2.24 -6.91 12.86
N ALA A 207 -2.04 -7.15 11.57
CA ALA A 207 -0.72 -7.44 11.02
C ALA A 207 0.28 -6.28 11.22
N GLY A 208 -0.12 -5.04 10.94
CA GLY A 208 0.72 -3.86 11.19
C GLY A 208 1.05 -3.65 12.67
N GLY A 209 0.10 -3.95 13.57
CA GLY A 209 0.33 -3.93 15.02
C GLY A 209 1.35 -4.98 15.47
N ALA A 210 1.25 -6.20 14.94
CA ALA A 210 2.16 -7.30 15.24
C ALA A 210 3.59 -6.99 14.73
N ALA A 211 3.72 -6.48 13.51
CA ALA A 211 4.99 -5.97 12.97
C ALA A 211 5.55 -4.82 13.84
N SER A 212 4.70 -3.94 14.38
CA SER A 212 5.17 -2.89 15.29
C SER A 212 5.75 -3.42 16.59
N GLY A 213 5.12 -4.42 17.21
CA GLY A 213 5.66 -5.04 18.43
C GLY A 213 7.00 -5.72 18.18
N LEU A 214 7.18 -6.32 17.01
CA LEU A 214 8.43 -6.92 16.57
C LEU A 214 9.52 -5.87 16.29
N TRP A 215 9.16 -4.76 15.64
CA TRP A 215 10.07 -3.62 15.41
C TRP A 215 10.63 -3.05 16.71
N GLU A 216 9.79 -2.89 17.73
CA GLU A 216 10.16 -2.37 19.06
C GLU A 216 11.24 -3.22 19.76
N VAL A 217 11.30 -4.51 19.43
CA VAL A 217 12.24 -5.48 20.01
C VAL A 217 13.46 -5.69 19.13
N MET A 218 13.29 -5.78 17.81
CA MET A 218 14.37 -6.18 16.89
C MET A 218 15.13 -5.01 16.27
N VAL A 219 14.44 -3.93 15.91
CA VAL A 219 15.05 -2.83 15.15
C VAL A 219 15.32 -1.61 16.03
N TRP A 220 14.33 -1.23 16.83
CA TRP A 220 14.39 0.00 17.63
C TRP A 220 15.58 0.05 18.61
N PRO A 221 15.93 -1.01 19.38
CA PRO A 221 17.04 -0.94 20.32
C PRO A 221 18.37 -0.67 19.64
N ALA A 222 18.68 -1.39 18.55
CA ALA A 222 19.90 -1.18 17.77
C ALA A 222 19.97 0.26 17.26
N TYR A 223 18.91 0.76 16.62
CA TYR A 223 18.88 2.13 16.12
C TYR A 223 19.04 3.18 17.25
N ARG A 224 18.32 3.02 18.35
CA ARG A 224 18.33 3.95 19.50
C ARG A 224 19.71 4.02 20.15
N ASP A 225 20.36 2.87 20.33
CA ASP A 225 21.55 2.74 21.17
C ASP A 225 22.84 3.00 20.39
N THR A 226 22.91 2.60 19.11
CA THR A 226 24.14 2.65 18.31
C THR A 226 24.12 3.69 17.18
N ILE A 227 22.94 4.08 16.68
CA ILE A 227 22.83 4.95 15.49
C ILE A 227 22.36 6.37 15.84
N ARG A 228 21.13 6.53 16.34
CA ARG A 228 20.40 7.83 16.41
C ARG A 228 21.17 8.97 17.07
N ASN A 229 21.87 8.67 18.16
CA ASN A 229 22.57 9.67 18.98
C ASN A 229 24.09 9.64 18.78
N ARG A 230 24.54 9.24 17.60
CA ARG A 230 25.95 9.14 17.25
C ARG A 230 26.25 9.90 15.97
N TYR A 231 27.48 10.38 15.82
CA TYR A 231 27.95 10.96 14.58
C TYR A 231 28.13 9.83 13.53
N PRO A 232 27.72 9.98 12.26
CA PRO A 232 27.27 11.20 11.58
C PRO A 232 25.74 11.46 11.62
N PHE A 233 24.96 10.55 12.20
CA PHE A 233 23.50 10.64 12.25
C PHE A 233 22.99 11.80 13.12
N ASN A 234 23.77 12.17 14.14
CA ASN A 234 23.64 13.38 14.92
C ASN A 234 24.93 14.20 14.85
N ALA A 235 24.89 15.32 14.12
CA ALA A 235 26.04 16.20 13.91
C ALA A 235 26.59 16.83 15.21
N ALA A 236 25.76 16.98 16.25
CA ALA A 236 26.18 17.51 17.53
C ALA A 236 26.85 16.46 18.43
N SER A 237 26.83 15.18 18.03
CA SER A 237 27.42 14.11 18.83
C SER A 237 28.95 14.17 18.81
N LYS A 238 29.55 14.12 20.01
CA LYS A 238 30.99 13.91 20.19
C LYS A 238 31.41 12.45 20.05
N ARG A 239 30.44 11.53 20.12
CA ARG A 239 30.67 10.08 19.96
C ARG A 239 30.29 9.64 18.56
N ASP A 240 31.17 8.86 17.95
CA ASP A 240 30.97 8.28 16.64
C ASP A 240 30.13 7.00 16.74
N ALA A 241 29.36 6.74 15.70
CA ALA A 241 28.76 5.42 15.51
C ALA A 241 29.89 4.46 15.15
N SER A 242 29.91 3.26 15.72
CA SER A 242 30.83 2.25 15.21
C SER A 242 30.55 2.03 13.72
N PHE A 243 31.61 1.84 12.94
CA PHE A 243 31.45 1.47 11.54
C PHE A 243 30.74 0.11 11.44
N GLU A 244 31.09 -0.82 12.32
CA GLU A 244 30.46 -2.15 12.39
C GLU A 244 28.97 -2.07 12.73
N ASP A 245 28.59 -1.21 13.69
CA ASP A 245 27.17 -1.02 14.03
C ASP A 245 26.38 -0.41 12.86
N ALA A 246 26.98 0.55 12.16
CA ALA A 246 26.36 1.14 10.96
C ALA A 246 26.21 0.10 9.84
N VAL A 247 27.22 -0.76 9.64
CA VAL A 247 27.14 -1.86 8.67
C VAL A 247 26.07 -2.87 9.06
N ALA A 248 26.10 -3.36 10.31
CA ALA A 248 25.13 -4.32 10.82
C ALA A 248 23.69 -3.81 10.73
N PHE A 249 23.47 -2.49 10.86
CA PHE A 249 22.13 -1.92 10.74
C PHE A 249 21.68 -1.72 9.29
N PHE A 250 22.54 -1.15 8.43
CA PHE A 250 22.18 -0.70 7.08
C PHE A 250 22.55 -1.68 5.95
N GLN A 251 23.22 -2.79 6.22
CA GLN A 251 23.61 -3.75 5.19
C GLN A 251 22.40 -4.25 4.39
N PRO A 252 22.38 -4.13 3.05
CA PRO A 252 21.25 -4.58 2.24
C PRO A 252 20.92 -6.06 2.49
N LYS A 253 19.63 -6.38 2.55
CA LYS A 253 19.05 -7.73 2.77
C LYS A 253 19.32 -8.36 4.14
N GLU A 254 20.54 -8.26 4.66
CA GLU A 254 20.99 -8.99 5.85
C GLU A 254 21.05 -8.11 7.11
N GLY A 255 21.27 -6.81 6.95
CA GLY A 255 21.34 -5.88 8.08
C GLY A 255 20.03 -5.83 8.86
N ILE A 256 20.09 -5.47 10.13
CA ILE A 256 18.97 -5.50 11.09
C ILE A 256 17.69 -4.85 10.52
N LEU A 257 17.82 -3.70 9.86
CA LEU A 257 16.68 -3.01 9.28
C LEU A 257 16.13 -3.74 8.04
N TRP A 258 16.99 -4.23 7.17
CA TRP A 258 16.60 -4.78 5.87
C TRP A 258 16.17 -6.23 5.91
N SER A 259 16.74 -7.02 6.82
CA SER A 259 16.21 -8.35 7.13
C SER A 259 14.82 -8.22 7.75
N PHE A 260 14.64 -7.30 8.71
CA PHE A 260 13.31 -7.00 9.24
C PHE A 260 12.33 -6.55 8.14
N TYR A 261 12.74 -5.61 7.28
CA TYR A 261 11.87 -5.14 6.22
C TYR A 261 11.47 -6.29 5.28
N GLY A 262 12.44 -7.11 4.85
CA GLY A 262 12.21 -8.24 3.94
C GLY A 262 11.34 -9.34 4.54
N GLU A 263 11.41 -9.57 5.85
CA GLU A 263 10.63 -10.62 6.51
C GLU A 263 9.24 -10.15 6.96
N TYR A 264 9.10 -8.90 7.41
CA TYR A 264 7.90 -8.43 8.10
C TYR A 264 7.12 -7.34 7.36
N LEU A 265 7.72 -6.64 6.40
CA LEU A 265 7.13 -5.43 5.80
C LEU A 265 7.00 -5.46 4.27
N ASP A 266 7.72 -6.32 3.57
CA ASP A 266 7.83 -6.27 2.11
C ASP A 266 6.48 -6.47 1.40
N SER A 267 5.67 -7.43 1.84
CA SER A 267 4.35 -7.77 1.30
C SER A 267 3.35 -6.61 1.40
N TYR A 268 3.58 -5.66 2.32
CA TYR A 268 2.73 -4.49 2.52
C TYR A 268 3.15 -3.27 1.70
N HIS A 269 4.29 -3.31 1.03
CA HIS A 269 4.91 -2.14 0.43
C HIS A 269 5.43 -2.38 -0.99
N MET A 270 5.11 -1.46 -1.87
CA MET A 270 5.78 -1.33 -3.15
C MET A 270 6.97 -0.37 -3.01
N GLN A 271 8.15 -0.83 -3.37
CA GLN A 271 9.34 0.01 -3.44
C GLN A 271 9.47 0.68 -4.82
N GLN A 272 9.67 1.99 -4.84
CA GLN A 272 9.95 2.78 -6.05
C GLN A 272 11.16 3.68 -5.81
N GLY A 273 12.34 3.25 -6.30
CA GLY A 273 13.60 3.89 -5.95
C GLY A 273 13.87 3.81 -4.44
N HIS A 274 14.08 4.95 -3.78
CA HIS A 274 14.20 5.02 -2.31
C HIS A 274 12.84 5.12 -1.59
N LYS A 275 11.73 5.25 -2.32
CA LYS A 275 10.41 5.41 -1.69
C LYS A 275 9.74 4.07 -1.41
N PHE A 276 9.18 3.96 -0.22
CA PHE A 276 8.37 2.83 0.21
C PHE A 276 6.91 3.29 0.26
N ILE A 277 6.06 2.66 -0.55
CA ILE A 277 4.68 3.08 -0.75
C ILE A 277 3.78 1.93 -0.29
N PRO A 278 2.84 2.14 0.65
CA PRO A 278 1.90 1.09 1.03
C PRO A 278 1.09 0.62 -0.18
N MET A 279 0.88 -0.70 -0.26
CA MET A 279 0.18 -1.37 -1.35
C MET A 279 -1.20 -0.75 -1.61
N PRO A 280 -1.66 -0.68 -2.88
CA PRO A 280 -2.96 -0.12 -3.22
C PRO A 280 -4.13 -0.77 -2.49
N SER A 281 -4.04 -2.07 -2.21
CA SER A 281 -5.02 -2.82 -1.43
C SER A 281 -5.23 -2.23 -0.03
N LEU A 282 -4.18 -1.72 0.60
CA LEU A 282 -4.22 -1.05 1.91
C LEU A 282 -4.90 0.32 1.85
N ARG A 283 -5.10 0.90 0.66
CA ARG A 283 -5.67 2.24 0.49
C ARG A 283 -7.18 2.23 0.73
N GLY A 284 -7.60 2.78 1.86
CA GLY A 284 -9.01 3.05 2.15
C GLY A 284 -9.68 3.95 1.08
N ARG A 285 -10.96 3.71 0.81
CA ARG A 285 -11.74 4.33 -0.30
C ARG A 285 -12.15 5.80 -0.06
N ASN A 286 -11.72 6.46 1.01
CA ASN A 286 -12.17 7.82 1.30
C ASN A 286 -11.36 8.85 0.50
N LYS A 287 -12.03 9.46 -0.48
CA LYS A 287 -11.51 10.51 -1.38
C LYS A 287 -11.21 11.85 -0.70
N ALA A 288 -11.42 11.99 0.61
CA ALA A 288 -11.05 13.18 1.35
C ALA A 288 -10.53 12.79 2.74
N ALA A 289 -9.30 13.23 3.04
CA ALA A 289 -8.55 13.06 4.27
C ALA A 289 -8.12 11.62 4.65
N THR A 290 -6.80 11.41 4.55
CA THR A 290 -5.98 10.29 5.04
C THR A 290 -6.02 8.98 4.23
N ARG A 291 -4.91 8.73 3.54
CA ARG A 291 -4.47 7.40 3.10
C ARG A 291 -4.45 6.52 4.35
N TYR A 292 -5.41 5.61 4.51
CA TYR A 292 -5.33 4.62 5.59
C TYR A 292 -4.17 3.67 5.27
N THR A 293 -3.22 3.58 6.18
CA THR A 293 -2.19 2.54 6.23
C THR A 293 -2.08 2.18 7.72
N PRO A 294 -1.92 0.90 8.08
CA PRO A 294 -1.71 0.53 9.49
C PRO A 294 -0.35 1.02 10.02
N PHE A 295 0.51 1.57 9.15
CA PHE A 295 1.84 2.05 9.47
C PHE A 295 1.92 3.57 9.61
N ARG A 296 2.73 4.04 10.56
CA ARG A 296 2.93 5.46 10.82
C ARG A 296 3.69 6.15 9.69
N PRO A 297 3.36 7.41 9.35
CA PRO A 297 4.05 8.16 8.30
C PRO A 297 5.57 8.31 8.48
N ASN A 298 6.05 8.40 9.72
CA ASN A 298 7.46 8.56 10.04
C ASN A 298 8.30 7.30 9.79
N MET A 299 7.69 6.11 9.77
CA MET A 299 8.35 4.88 9.32
C MET A 299 8.88 5.04 7.89
N TYR A 300 8.06 5.59 6.99
CA TYR A 300 8.43 5.77 5.59
C TYR A 300 9.64 6.68 5.39
N ASN A 301 9.73 7.77 6.17
CA ASN A 301 10.92 8.62 6.15
C ASN A 301 12.16 7.86 6.63
N CYS A 302 12.06 7.07 7.70
CA CYS A 302 13.17 6.23 8.16
C CYS A 302 13.63 5.25 7.06
N LEU A 303 12.70 4.52 6.44
CA LEU A 303 13.02 3.57 5.38
C LEU A 303 13.65 4.25 4.16
N GLU A 304 13.10 5.39 3.72
CA GLU A 304 13.63 6.14 2.58
C GLU A 304 15.07 6.62 2.82
N ARG A 305 15.30 7.28 3.96
CA ARG A 305 16.63 7.78 4.33
C ARG A 305 17.62 6.64 4.56
N ALA A 306 17.18 5.54 5.16
CA ALA A 306 18.00 4.34 5.32
C ALA A 306 18.37 3.73 3.98
N HIS A 307 17.43 3.65 3.02
CA HIS A 307 17.68 3.06 1.71
C HIS A 307 18.65 3.92 0.89
N GLU A 308 18.56 5.25 1.00
CA GLU A 308 19.56 6.15 0.42
C GLU A 308 20.95 5.88 0.97
N ILE A 309 21.10 5.72 2.29
CA ILE A 309 22.38 5.38 2.94
C ILE A 309 22.90 4.03 2.46
N SER A 310 22.04 3.00 2.45
CA SER A 310 22.42 1.66 2.01
C SER A 310 22.85 1.62 0.54
N ASP A 311 22.10 2.26 -0.37
CA ASP A 311 22.50 2.32 -1.78
C ASP A 311 23.80 3.13 -1.97
N ALA A 312 24.03 4.18 -1.21
CA ALA A 312 25.24 4.98 -1.32
C ALA A 312 26.49 4.22 -0.81
N LEU A 313 26.38 3.53 0.32
CA LEU A 313 27.50 2.86 0.97
C LEU A 313 27.77 1.47 0.41
N PHE A 314 26.76 0.69 0.02
CA PHE A 314 26.92 -0.72 -0.38
C PHE A 314 26.87 -0.92 -1.89
N ALA A 315 27.24 0.11 -2.64
CA ALA A 315 27.21 0.17 -4.10
C ALA A 315 27.93 -1.00 -4.81
N GLN A 316 28.99 -1.52 -4.17
CA GLN A 316 29.89 -2.54 -4.70
C GLN A 316 29.81 -3.85 -3.91
N GLY A 317 28.75 -4.05 -3.11
CA GLY A 317 28.62 -5.17 -2.18
C GLY A 317 29.19 -4.86 -0.81
N ASP A 318 30.43 -4.38 -0.75
CA ASP A 318 31.08 -3.96 0.50
C ASP A 318 30.79 -2.48 0.83
N PRO A 319 30.73 -2.12 2.13
CA PRO A 319 30.50 -0.75 2.57
C PRO A 319 31.70 0.14 2.24
N GLY A 320 31.51 1.10 1.34
CA GLY A 320 32.49 2.13 1.04
C GLY A 320 32.11 3.06 -0.09
N VAL A 321 32.85 4.16 -0.22
CA VAL A 321 32.64 5.19 -1.23
C VAL A 321 33.95 5.54 -1.93
N VAL A 322 33.88 5.65 -3.25
CA VAL A 322 35.01 6.08 -4.09
C VAL A 322 34.71 7.47 -4.62
N PHE A 323 35.67 8.37 -4.46
CA PHE A 323 35.56 9.76 -4.86
C PHE A 323 36.90 10.30 -5.31
N ARG A 324 36.89 11.47 -5.96
CA ARG A 324 38.10 12.16 -6.39
C ARG A 324 38.20 13.48 -5.66
N ILE A 325 39.41 13.88 -5.29
CA ILE A 325 39.67 15.20 -4.71
C ILE A 325 40.64 15.99 -5.58
N ASN A 326 40.50 17.31 -5.52
CA ASN A 326 41.47 18.27 -6.04
C ASN A 326 41.78 19.28 -4.93
N LEU A 327 43.06 19.42 -4.59
CA LEU A 327 43.55 20.32 -3.55
C LEU A 327 44.12 21.57 -4.20
N THR A 328 43.77 22.73 -3.65
CA THR A 328 44.21 24.03 -4.14
C THR A 328 44.40 25.00 -2.98
N THR A 329 45.28 25.98 -3.16
CA THR A 329 45.45 27.12 -2.26
C THR A 329 45.67 28.36 -3.11
N VAL A 330 45.21 29.51 -2.63
CA VAL A 330 45.50 30.82 -3.24
C VAL A 330 46.64 31.54 -2.53
N SER A 331 47.19 30.93 -1.47
CA SER A 331 48.21 31.55 -0.62
C SER A 331 49.61 31.19 -1.10
N PRO A 332 50.44 32.18 -1.49
CA PRO A 332 51.77 31.94 -2.06
C PRO A 332 52.80 31.45 -1.03
N ILE A 333 52.48 31.54 0.27
CA ILE A 333 53.36 31.10 1.35
C ILE A 333 53.23 29.60 1.65
N VAL A 334 52.20 28.91 1.13
CA VAL A 334 51.99 27.47 1.32
C VAL A 334 52.86 26.71 0.33
N SER A 335 53.74 25.84 0.82
CA SER A 335 54.55 24.96 -0.03
C SER A 335 53.86 23.62 -0.25
N ASP A 336 53.36 22.98 0.82
CA ASP A 336 52.78 21.64 0.76
C ASP A 336 51.39 21.63 1.44
N ILE A 337 50.40 21.01 0.78
CA ILE A 337 49.13 20.61 1.37
C ILE A 337 49.10 19.09 1.38
N VAL A 338 49.02 18.50 2.57
CA VAL A 338 48.99 17.06 2.76
C VAL A 338 47.61 16.65 3.26
N PHE A 339 46.90 15.88 2.44
CA PHE A 339 45.66 15.22 2.83
C PHE A 339 45.91 13.73 3.02
N GLU A 340 45.52 13.19 4.17
CA GLU A 340 45.59 11.78 4.50
C GLU A 340 44.21 11.26 4.92
N LEU A 341 43.86 10.06 4.46
CA LEU A 341 42.60 9.38 4.75
C LEU A 341 42.84 7.87 4.84
N ASP A 342 42.69 7.31 6.03
CA ASP A 342 42.80 5.86 6.27
C ASP A 342 44.04 5.23 5.59
N GLY A 343 45.21 5.86 5.75
CA GLY A 343 46.49 5.45 5.14
C GLY A 343 46.75 5.96 3.71
N GLN A 344 45.73 6.39 2.97
CA GLN A 344 45.91 7.01 1.64
C GLN A 344 46.40 8.46 1.79
N LYS A 345 47.39 8.88 1.00
CA LYS A 345 48.03 10.20 1.11
C LYS A 345 48.11 10.93 -0.22
N ARG A 346 47.74 12.21 -0.22
CA ARG A 346 47.98 13.15 -1.33
C ARG A 346 48.73 14.38 -0.82
N VAL A 347 49.91 14.61 -1.40
CA VAL A 347 50.71 15.83 -1.22
C VAL A 347 50.54 16.72 -2.45
N TYR A 348 50.14 17.97 -2.25
CA TYR A 348 50.04 19.00 -3.29
C TYR A 348 51.09 20.09 -3.04
N ARG A 349 51.87 20.44 -4.05
CA ARG A 349 53.01 21.37 -4.03
C ARG A 349 52.91 22.48 -5.08
N ASN A 350 51.74 23.10 -5.20
CA ASN A 350 51.45 24.14 -6.20
C ASN A 350 51.70 23.69 -7.66
N GLU A 351 51.72 22.39 -7.94
CA GLU A 351 51.74 21.87 -9.30
C GLU A 351 50.39 22.03 -10.00
N LYS A 352 50.35 21.65 -11.29
CA LYS A 352 49.12 21.61 -12.07
C LYS A 352 48.05 20.78 -11.35
N GLU A 353 46.86 21.36 -11.19
CA GLU A 353 45.72 20.73 -10.54
C GLU A 353 45.37 19.39 -11.20
N PHE A 354 45.21 18.34 -10.37
CA PHE A 354 44.82 17.01 -10.82
C PHE A 354 43.91 16.32 -9.79
N TRP A 355 42.94 15.58 -10.31
CA TRP A 355 41.97 14.84 -9.53
C TRP A 355 42.51 13.48 -9.07
N HIS A 356 42.80 13.35 -7.78
CA HIS A 356 43.26 12.10 -7.17
C HIS A 356 42.10 11.27 -6.62
N THR A 357 42.10 9.95 -6.83
CA THR A 357 41.04 9.04 -6.37
C THR A 357 41.33 8.57 -4.95
N PHE A 358 40.31 8.56 -4.11
CA PHE A 358 40.32 8.03 -2.74
C PHE A 358 39.16 7.05 -2.56
N LYS A 359 39.36 6.07 -1.67
CA LYS A 359 38.32 5.16 -1.17
C LYS A 359 38.14 5.35 0.33
N TRP A 360 36.92 5.38 0.82
CA TRP A 360 36.62 5.29 2.24
C TRP A 360 35.68 4.11 2.51
N PRO A 361 35.90 3.29 3.55
CA PRO A 361 37.13 3.23 4.34
C PRO A 361 38.34 2.81 3.48
N GLY A 362 39.55 3.23 3.89
CA GLY A 362 40.82 2.77 3.32
C GLY A 362 41.25 1.37 3.79
N GLU A 363 42.37 0.87 3.27
CA GLU A 363 42.88 -0.49 3.58
C GLU A 363 43.66 -0.57 4.91
N GLU A 364 44.14 0.55 5.46
CA GLU A 364 44.96 0.57 6.69
C GLU A 364 44.17 1.03 7.93
N SER A 365 43.72 0.06 8.74
CA SER A 365 43.12 0.26 10.06
C SER A 365 44.15 -0.08 11.15
N PRO A 366 45.02 0.88 11.50
CA PRO A 366 44.72 1.64 12.72
C PRO A 366 44.74 3.17 12.55
N LEU A 367 45.02 3.69 11.34
CA LEU A 367 45.01 5.13 11.04
C LEU A 367 43.62 5.64 10.60
N ALA A 368 42.54 5.04 11.14
CA ALA A 368 41.18 5.43 10.78
C ALA A 368 40.93 6.91 11.10
N GLY A 369 40.64 7.69 10.07
CA GLY A 369 40.44 9.13 10.18
C GLY A 369 40.92 9.92 8.98
N ALA A 370 40.78 11.24 9.09
CA ALA A 370 41.24 12.18 8.09
C ALA A 370 42.14 13.26 8.70
N ARG A 371 43.23 13.57 8.03
CA ARG A 371 44.18 14.63 8.39
C ARG A 371 44.37 15.58 7.22
N LEU A 372 44.29 16.88 7.49
CA LEU A 372 44.67 17.93 6.56
C LEU A 372 45.79 18.76 7.18
N ARG A 373 46.95 18.78 6.56
CA ARG A 373 48.14 19.48 7.06
C ARG A 373 48.67 20.44 6.00
N ILE A 374 49.12 21.60 6.43
CA ILE A 374 49.77 22.59 5.58
C ILE A 374 51.18 22.88 6.09
N GLU A 375 52.10 23.05 5.14
CA GLU A 375 53.46 23.52 5.40
C GLU A 375 53.79 24.68 4.46
N GLY A 376 54.69 25.56 4.89
CA GLY A 376 55.09 26.70 4.08
C GLY A 376 56.17 27.58 4.68
N ALA A 377 56.40 28.72 4.02
CA ALA A 377 57.33 29.74 4.47
C ALA A 377 56.85 30.40 5.78
N GLY A 378 57.78 31.05 6.49
CA GLY A 378 57.44 31.82 7.70
C GLY A 378 57.04 30.96 8.90
N GLY A 379 57.42 29.68 8.94
CA GLY A 379 57.10 28.76 10.04
C GLY A 379 55.69 28.17 9.96
N LEU A 380 54.99 28.32 8.83
CA LEU A 380 53.67 27.73 8.61
C LEU A 380 53.76 26.21 8.69
N ASN A 381 53.18 25.63 9.74
CA ASN A 381 52.99 24.19 9.92
C ASN A 381 51.77 23.97 10.82
N GLU A 382 50.60 23.78 10.21
CA GLU A 382 49.33 23.58 10.93
C GLU A 382 48.65 22.32 10.42
N GLU A 383 47.90 21.64 11.29
CA GLU A 383 47.11 20.48 10.92
C GLU A 383 45.73 20.43 11.58
N ILE A 384 44.80 19.81 10.88
CA ILE A 384 43.47 19.45 11.36
C ILE A 384 43.38 17.92 11.31
N VAL A 385 43.29 17.30 12.49
CA VAL A 385 43.16 15.85 12.62
C VAL A 385 41.76 15.49 13.08
N ARG A 386 41.15 14.50 12.44
CA ARG A 386 39.87 13.90 12.83
C ARG A 386 40.01 12.40 12.80
N GLU A 387 40.13 11.82 13.99
CA GLU A 387 40.24 10.38 14.17
C GLU A 387 38.88 9.69 14.08
N GLY A 388 38.93 8.36 13.96
CA GLY A 388 37.77 7.50 13.98
C GLY A 388 37.21 7.21 12.58
N PRO A 389 36.28 6.24 12.49
CA PRO A 389 35.77 5.76 11.20
C PRO A 389 35.11 6.87 10.38
N TRP A 390 34.57 7.90 11.02
CA TRP A 390 33.89 9.01 10.35
C TRP A 390 34.75 10.28 10.26
N GLY A 391 36.07 10.16 10.46
CA GLY A 391 37.00 11.29 10.45
C GLY A 391 36.93 12.14 9.19
N LEU A 392 36.71 11.52 8.02
CA LEU A 392 36.49 12.23 6.74
C LEU A 392 35.34 13.23 6.83
N TRP A 393 34.16 12.79 7.28
CA TRP A 393 33.02 13.70 7.42
C TRP A 393 33.27 14.72 8.50
N ARG A 394 33.92 14.36 9.62
CA ARG A 394 34.22 15.35 10.68
C ARG A 394 35.16 16.45 10.18
N LEU A 395 36.08 16.10 9.28
CA LEU A 395 36.99 17.07 8.67
C LEU A 395 36.20 17.97 7.71
N ILE A 396 35.38 17.37 6.85
CA ILE A 396 34.48 18.09 5.93
C ILE A 396 33.56 19.05 6.69
N ASP A 397 32.88 18.58 7.75
CA ASP A 397 31.96 19.36 8.58
C ASP A 397 32.65 20.50 9.36
N SER A 398 33.97 20.42 9.55
CA SER A 398 34.75 21.50 10.18
C SER A 398 35.14 22.63 9.20
N GLY A 399 35.00 22.39 7.90
CA GLY A 399 35.27 23.38 6.87
C GLY A 399 34.03 24.17 6.46
N ARG A 400 34.25 25.29 5.78
CA ARG A 400 33.19 26.09 5.17
C ARG A 400 32.82 25.48 3.82
N HIS A 401 31.55 25.09 3.66
CA HIS A 401 31.03 24.59 2.39
C HIS A 401 30.66 25.75 1.47
N THR A 402 31.09 25.69 0.22
CA THR A 402 30.68 26.63 -0.82
C THR A 402 29.95 25.91 -1.94
N ALA A 403 28.81 26.47 -2.38
CA ALA A 403 28.12 26.00 -3.58
C ALA A 403 28.95 26.35 -4.81
N THR A 404 29.21 25.37 -5.67
CA THR A 404 29.76 25.63 -7.00
C THR A 404 28.61 26.13 -7.87
N LYS A 405 28.63 27.42 -8.27
CA LYS A 405 27.53 28.05 -9.03
C LYS A 405 27.18 27.33 -10.35
N ASP A 406 28.10 26.54 -10.90
CA ASP A 406 27.98 25.95 -12.24
C ASP A 406 28.11 24.42 -12.28
N ASN A 407 28.17 23.71 -11.14
CA ASN A 407 28.34 22.26 -11.14
C ASN A 407 27.78 21.57 -9.88
N ASP A 408 26.59 20.96 -10.03
CA ASP A 408 25.90 20.20 -8.97
C ASP A 408 26.63 18.91 -8.54
N ARG A 409 27.75 18.54 -9.20
CA ARG A 409 28.49 17.30 -8.95
C ARG A 409 29.85 17.51 -8.27
N THR A 410 30.14 18.71 -7.78
CA THR A 410 31.40 19.00 -7.10
C THR A 410 31.16 19.79 -5.82
N PHE A 411 31.60 19.21 -4.71
CA PHE A 411 31.50 19.79 -3.37
C PHE A 411 32.79 20.52 -3.08
N VAL A 412 32.70 21.75 -2.61
CA VAL A 412 33.87 22.55 -2.26
C VAL A 412 33.84 22.82 -0.77
N VAL A 413 34.95 22.49 -0.12
CA VAL A 413 35.18 22.70 1.31
C VAL A 413 36.43 23.54 1.48
N GLU A 414 36.34 24.57 2.29
CA GLU A 414 37.43 25.49 2.59
C GLU A 414 37.77 25.51 4.08
N TRP A 415 39.05 25.43 4.41
CA TRP A 415 39.55 25.60 5.77
C TRP A 415 40.43 26.84 5.86
N GLN A 416 40.20 27.62 6.91
CA GLN A 416 41.02 28.78 7.25
C GLN A 416 41.97 28.42 8.38
N PHE A 417 43.26 28.58 8.13
CA PHE A 417 44.34 28.47 9.11
C PHE A 417 44.74 29.87 9.57
N ALA A 418 45.28 30.01 10.79
CA ALA A 418 45.34 31.31 11.45
C ALA A 418 46.74 31.92 11.54
N ALA A 419 47.82 31.13 11.44
CA ALA A 419 49.16 31.57 11.79
C ALA A 419 50.22 31.14 10.76
N PRO A 420 50.40 31.89 9.65
CA PRO A 420 49.62 33.03 9.13
C PRO A 420 48.26 32.68 8.48
N PRO A 421 47.36 33.65 8.23
CA PRO A 421 46.05 33.39 7.65
C PRO A 421 46.13 32.81 6.24
N VAL A 422 45.69 31.56 6.07
CA VAL A 422 45.73 30.81 4.82
C VAL A 422 44.42 30.10 4.58
N THR A 423 43.94 30.09 3.33
CA THR A 423 42.78 29.29 2.93
C THR A 423 43.20 28.13 2.06
N VAL A 424 42.86 26.92 2.49
CA VAL A 424 42.96 25.69 1.69
C VAL A 424 41.59 25.32 1.16
N ARG A 425 41.52 25.00 -0.13
CA ARG A 425 40.30 24.58 -0.81
C ARG A 425 40.44 23.16 -1.32
N MET A 426 39.52 22.29 -0.90
CA MET A 426 39.36 20.95 -1.45
C MET A 426 38.07 20.88 -2.27
N GLN A 427 38.21 20.47 -3.52
CA GLN A 427 37.08 20.07 -4.34
C GLN A 427 36.92 18.55 -4.25
N ILE A 428 35.71 18.07 -4.03
CA ILE A 428 35.36 16.65 -3.93
C ILE A 428 34.38 16.33 -5.05
N LYS A 429 34.73 15.34 -5.87
CA LYS A 429 33.93 14.86 -6.99
C LYS A 429 33.56 13.38 -6.74
N PRO A 430 32.32 13.11 -6.35
CA PRO A 430 31.81 11.74 -6.19
C PRO A 430 31.81 11.00 -7.53
N THR A 431 31.94 9.67 -7.47
CA THR A 431 31.88 8.82 -8.69
C THR A 431 30.46 8.37 -9.04
N ARG A 432 29.54 8.39 -8.08
CA ARG A 432 28.12 8.04 -8.24
C ARG A 432 27.22 9.24 -8.00
N ALA A 433 25.99 9.16 -8.50
CA ALA A 433 24.96 10.18 -8.27
C ALA A 433 24.44 10.16 -6.82
N ASN A 434 24.14 8.98 -6.27
CA ASN A 434 23.85 8.83 -4.84
C ASN A 434 25.17 8.69 -4.07
N HIS A 435 25.43 9.60 -3.14
CA HIS A 435 26.70 9.66 -2.40
C HIS A 435 26.56 10.42 -1.07
N PRO A 436 27.45 10.18 -0.08
CA PRO A 436 27.30 10.70 1.28
C PRO A 436 27.89 12.08 1.58
N PHE A 437 28.34 12.83 0.57
CA PHE A 437 28.92 14.18 0.74
C PHE A 437 27.94 15.34 1.02
N PRO A 438 26.62 15.28 0.72
CA PRO A 438 25.71 16.32 1.12
C PRO A 438 25.64 16.40 2.66
N ARG A 439 25.63 17.61 3.20
CA ARG A 439 25.74 17.86 4.65
C ARG A 439 24.67 17.15 5.50
N ASN A 440 23.48 16.93 4.94
CA ASN A 440 22.37 16.28 5.65
C ASN A 440 22.20 14.80 5.27
N PHE A 441 23.16 14.20 4.55
CA PHE A 441 22.98 12.86 3.98
C PHE A 441 22.75 11.75 5.03
N PHE A 442 23.46 11.77 6.16
CA PHE A 442 23.20 10.83 7.25
C PHE A 442 22.15 11.32 8.24
N ARG A 443 21.70 12.56 8.07
CA ARG A 443 20.74 13.20 8.98
C ARG A 443 19.33 12.79 8.57
N ASP A 444 18.42 12.93 9.53
CA ASP A 444 16.99 12.71 9.37
C ASP A 444 16.54 11.26 9.11
N THR A 445 17.43 10.28 9.31
CA THR A 445 17.09 8.84 9.38
C THR A 445 16.28 8.51 10.64
N ASN A 446 15.35 9.36 11.04
CA ASN A 446 14.61 9.33 12.30
C ASN A 446 13.63 8.16 12.35
N CYS A 447 14.14 6.97 12.66
CA CYS A 447 13.36 5.78 12.85
C CYS A 447 12.48 5.90 14.11
N PRO A 448 11.17 5.61 14.02
CA PRO A 448 10.29 5.74 15.17
C PRO A 448 10.45 4.56 16.13
N ALA A 449 10.07 4.75 17.38
CA ALA A 449 10.04 3.65 18.36
C ALA A 449 9.02 2.58 17.97
N SER A 450 7.90 3.00 17.37
CA SER A 450 6.78 2.15 16.95
C SER A 450 6.41 2.50 15.52
N ILE A 451 6.12 1.49 14.70
CA ILE A 451 5.79 1.66 13.27
C ILE A 451 4.32 1.46 12.96
N GLY A 452 3.53 0.91 13.89
CA GLY A 452 2.09 0.80 13.77
C GLY A 452 1.35 1.84 14.62
N ASP A 453 0.04 1.98 14.41
CA ASP A 453 -0.79 2.68 15.39
C ASP A 453 -0.60 2.01 16.75
N SER A 454 -0.31 2.77 17.82
CA SER A 454 -0.14 2.18 19.14
C SER A 454 -1.43 1.44 19.47
N PHE A 455 -1.34 0.16 19.84
CA PHE A 455 -2.42 -0.48 20.59
C PHE A 455 -2.75 0.48 21.73
N GLY A 456 -3.96 1.06 21.70
CA GLY A 456 -4.49 1.69 22.89
C GLY A 456 -4.39 0.66 24.03
N PRO A 457 -4.16 1.09 25.29
CA PRO A 457 -4.15 0.15 26.39
C PRO A 457 -5.47 -0.64 26.34
N GLY A 458 -5.33 -1.97 26.37
CA GLY A 458 -6.43 -2.92 26.24
C GLY A 458 -7.51 -2.78 27.31
#